data_AF-A0AAU6DQR7-F1
#
_entry.id   AF-A0AAU6DQR7-F1
#
_cell.length_a   1.000
_cell.length_b   1.000
_cell.length_c   1.000
_cell.angle_alpha   90.00
_cell.angle_beta   90.00
_cell.angle_gamma   90.00
#
_symmetry.space_group_name_H-M   'P 1'
#
loop_
_entity.id
_entity.type
_entity.pdbx_description
1 polymer ?
#
loop_
_entity_poly.entity_id
_entity_poly.type
_entity_poly.pdbx_seq_one_letter_code
_entity_poly.pdbx_strand_id
1 'polypeptide(L)'
;MLSEQVRLRKPDPRIYQLALDQLGLRGSECIFVDDIATNLPPAQALGITTIHATDPTHTVQQLRNLLGLPLPGARSTHDIGPAAIRS
;
A
#
# COMPACT_ATOMS: atom_id res chain seq x y z
N MET A 1 0.68 -15.36 -2.66
CA MET A 1 -0.47 -16.16 -3.13
C MET A 1 -1.27 -16.60 -1.92
N LEU A 2 -2.44 -16.00 -1.69
CA LEU A 2 -3.46 -16.49 -0.73
C LEU A 2 -4.54 -17.35 -1.42
N SER A 3 -4.37 -17.66 -2.71
CA SER A 3 -5.45 -18.21 -3.56
C SER A 3 -5.55 -19.75 -3.55
N GLU A 4 -4.47 -20.50 -3.35
CA GLU A 4 -4.49 -21.96 -3.58
C GLU A 4 -5.25 -22.75 -2.51
N GLN A 5 -5.24 -22.30 -1.24
CA GLN A 5 -5.90 -23.01 -0.14
C GLN A 5 -7.41 -22.75 -0.06
N VAL A 6 -7.91 -21.69 -0.71
CA VAL A 6 -9.30 -21.21 -0.53
C VAL A 6 -10.11 -21.21 -1.83
N ARG A 7 -9.50 -21.55 -2.97
CA ARG A 7 -10.10 -21.54 -4.33
C ARG A 7 -10.74 -20.19 -4.74
N LEU A 8 -10.41 -19.11 -4.06
CA LEU A 8 -10.84 -17.75 -4.40
C LEU A 8 -9.73 -17.06 -5.20
N ARG A 9 -10.13 -16.23 -6.16
CA ARG A 9 -9.22 -15.37 -6.93
C ARG A 9 -9.86 -14.03 -7.20
N LYS A 10 -9.04 -13.01 -7.35
CA LYS A 10 -9.47 -11.72 -7.89
C LYS A 10 -10.13 -11.93 -9.27
N PRO A 11 -11.22 -11.22 -9.60
CA PRO A 11 -11.83 -10.12 -8.86
C PRO A 11 -12.96 -10.53 -7.89
N ASP A 12 -13.05 -11.80 -7.45
CA ASP A 12 -14.09 -12.22 -6.50
C ASP A 12 -14.01 -11.41 -5.18
N PRO A 13 -15.05 -10.64 -4.79
CA PRO A 13 -15.02 -9.80 -3.59
C PRO A 13 -14.62 -10.54 -2.31
N ARG A 14 -14.90 -11.85 -2.23
CA ARG A 14 -14.62 -12.66 -1.04
C ARG A 14 -13.13 -12.79 -0.75
N ILE A 15 -12.25 -12.66 -1.76
CA ILE A 15 -10.80 -12.72 -1.50
C ILE A 15 -10.30 -11.48 -0.76
N TYR A 16 -10.91 -10.32 -1.01
CA TYR A 16 -10.55 -9.06 -0.37
C TYR A 16 -11.09 -9.02 1.06
N GLN A 17 -12.34 -9.45 1.26
CA GLN A 17 -12.91 -9.58 2.60
C GLN A 17 -12.10 -10.54 3.46
N LEU A 18 -11.75 -11.71 2.91
CA LEU A 18 -10.90 -12.68 3.61
C LEU A 18 -9.53 -12.08 3.98
N ALA A 19 -8.93 -11.28 3.11
CA ALA A 19 -7.67 -10.60 3.42
C ALA A 19 -7.83 -9.59 4.56
N LEU A 20 -8.90 -8.79 4.56
CA LEU A 20 -9.21 -7.86 5.66
C LEU A 20 -9.43 -8.60 6.98
N ASP A 21 -10.19 -9.70 6.95
CA ASP A 21 -10.49 -10.52 8.13
C ASP A 21 -9.21 -11.16 8.71
N GLN A 22 -8.32 -11.67 7.86
CA GLN A 22 -7.04 -12.24 8.31
C GLN A 22 -6.05 -11.20 8.84
N LEU A 23 -6.07 -9.98 8.28
CA LEU A 23 -5.25 -8.87 8.75
C LEU A 23 -5.83 -8.20 10.01
N GLY A 24 -7.13 -8.39 10.29
CA GLY A 24 -7.85 -7.69 11.35
C GLY A 24 -7.94 -6.18 11.10
N LEU A 25 -7.95 -5.76 9.82
CA LEU A 25 -7.95 -4.35 9.41
C LEU A 25 -9.25 -3.99 8.69
N ARG A 26 -9.64 -2.71 8.76
CA ARG A 26 -10.70 -2.15 7.92
C ARG A 26 -10.14 -1.80 6.55
N GLY A 27 -10.99 -1.78 5.52
CA GLY A 27 -10.57 -1.38 4.18
C GLY A 27 -9.86 -0.03 4.14
N SER A 28 -10.32 0.95 4.93
CA SER A 28 -9.72 2.29 5.02
C SER A 28 -8.27 2.31 5.53
N GLU A 29 -7.79 1.21 6.10
CA GLU A 29 -6.44 1.04 6.64
C GLU A 29 -5.53 0.28 5.67
N CYS A 30 -6.05 -0.09 4.49
CA CYS A 30 -5.35 -0.90 3.51
C CYS A 30 -5.18 -0.17 2.18
N ILE A 31 -4.04 -0.45 1.53
CA ILE A 31 -3.78 -0.08 0.14
C ILE A 31 -3.65 -1.37 -0.67
N PHE A 32 -4.39 -1.49 -1.76
CA PHE A 32 -4.31 -2.60 -2.70
C PHE A 32 -3.73 -2.12 -4.03
N VAL A 33 -2.69 -2.80 -4.50
CA VAL A 33 -1.95 -2.45 -5.71
C VAL A 33 -2.03 -3.62 -6.68
N ASP A 34 -2.50 -3.36 -7.90
CA ASP A 34 -2.69 -4.38 -8.94
C ASP A 34 -2.49 -3.77 -10.32
N ASP A 35 -1.92 -4.54 -11.24
CA ASP A 35 -1.73 -4.16 -12.65
C ASP A 35 -2.99 -4.44 -13.49
N ILE A 36 -3.89 -5.31 -13.02
CA ILE A 36 -5.13 -5.65 -13.72
C ILE A 36 -6.27 -4.77 -13.19
N ALA A 37 -6.72 -3.82 -14.02
CA ALA A 37 -7.74 -2.83 -13.64
C ALA A 37 -9.05 -3.44 -13.10
N THR A 38 -9.47 -4.60 -13.63
CA THR A 38 -10.70 -5.28 -13.21
C THR A 38 -10.65 -5.80 -11.77
N ASN A 39 -9.46 -5.92 -11.18
CA ASN A 39 -9.28 -6.35 -9.79
C ASN A 39 -9.49 -5.21 -8.78
N LEU A 40 -9.57 -3.95 -9.22
CA LEU A 40 -9.63 -2.80 -8.32
C LEU A 40 -11.04 -2.50 -7.78
N PRO A 41 -12.11 -2.48 -8.60
CA PRO A 41 -13.44 -2.08 -8.12
C PRO A 41 -13.98 -2.88 -6.93
N PRO A 42 -13.81 -4.22 -6.87
CA PRO A 42 -14.24 -4.99 -5.69
C PRO A 42 -13.51 -4.60 -4.41
N ALA A 43 -12.22 -4.25 -4.49
CA ALA A 43 -11.45 -3.77 -3.35
C ALA A 43 -11.93 -2.38 -2.90
N GLN A 44 -12.16 -1.47 -3.86
CA GLN A 44 -12.69 -0.12 -3.60
C GLN A 44 -14.05 -0.17 -2.90
N ALA A 45 -14.92 -1.10 -3.31
CA ALA A 45 -16.24 -1.28 -2.71
C ALA A 45 -16.18 -1.67 -1.22
N LEU A 46 -15.07 -2.23 -0.76
CA LEU A 46 -14.81 -2.56 0.65
C LEU A 46 -14.07 -1.44 1.41
N GLY A 47 -13.89 -0.28 0.78
CA GLY A 47 -13.19 0.88 1.36
C GLY A 47 -11.66 0.80 1.26
N ILE A 48 -11.11 -0.16 0.51
CA ILE A 48 -9.66 -0.28 0.30
C ILE A 48 -9.19 0.78 -0.70
N THR A 49 -8.12 1.51 -0.34
CA THR A 49 -7.48 2.44 -1.28
C THR A 49 -6.79 1.64 -2.37
N THR A 50 -7.07 1.92 -3.64
CA THR A 50 -6.50 1.14 -4.76
C THR A 50 -5.55 1.93 -5.63
N ILE A 51 -4.50 1.28 -6.12
CA ILE A 51 -3.57 1.82 -7.13
C ILE A 51 -3.53 0.88 -8.33
N HIS A 52 -3.75 1.44 -9.53
CA HIS A 52 -3.54 0.72 -10.78
C HIS A 52 -2.06 0.82 -11.18
N ALA A 53 -1.32 -0.27 -11.02
CA ALA A 53 0.12 -0.31 -11.21
C ALA A 53 0.52 -0.56 -12.67
N THR A 54 0.38 0.45 -13.52
CA THR A 54 0.82 0.38 -14.93
C THR A 54 2.25 0.87 -15.15
N ASP A 55 2.76 1.70 -14.24
CA ASP A 55 4.13 2.22 -14.28
C ASP A 55 4.77 2.12 -12.88
N PRO A 56 5.93 1.46 -12.73
CA PRO A 56 6.57 1.28 -11.44
C PRO A 56 6.96 2.60 -10.75
N THR A 57 7.44 3.59 -11.52
CA THR A 57 7.89 4.89 -10.96
C THR A 57 6.73 5.64 -10.34
N HIS A 58 5.63 5.75 -11.08
CA HIS A 58 4.40 6.39 -10.65
C HIS A 58 3.76 5.64 -9.46
N THR A 59 3.73 4.31 -9.52
CA THR A 59 3.19 3.46 -8.44
C THR A 59 3.95 3.70 -7.12
N VAL A 60 5.27 3.74 -7.17
CA VAL A 60 6.11 4.02 -5.98
C VAL A 60 5.85 5.44 -5.45
N GLN A 61 5.75 6.43 -6.33
CA GLN A 61 5.44 7.81 -5.92
C GLN A 61 4.07 7.90 -5.22
N GLN A 62 3.04 7.27 -5.79
CA GLN A 62 1.70 7.24 -5.19
C GLN A 62 1.69 6.55 -3.83
N LEU A 63 2.34 5.38 -3.71
CA LEU A 63 2.46 4.68 -2.44
C LEU A 63 3.14 5.53 -1.37
N ARG A 64 4.23 6.22 -1.72
CA ARG A 64 4.93 7.10 -0.78
C ARG A 64 4.06 8.24 -0.30
N ASN A 65 3.33 8.88 -1.20
CA ASN A 65 2.42 9.97 -0.85
C ASN A 65 1.33 9.50 0.11
N LEU A 66 0.73 8.34 -0.16
CA LEU A 66 -0.32 7.75 0.69
C LEU A 66 0.22 7.31 2.06
N LEU A 67 1.47 6.85 2.12
CA LEU A 67 2.11 6.40 3.36
C LEU A 67 2.87 7.52 4.10
N GLY A 68 2.93 8.74 3.56
CA GLY A 68 3.70 9.84 4.14
C GLY A 68 5.21 9.62 4.14
N LEU A 69 5.75 8.83 3.21
CA LEU A 69 7.18 8.48 3.15
C LEU A 69 7.96 9.49 2.27
N PRO A 70 9.16 9.94 2.69
CA PRO A 70 9.98 10.90 1.93
C PRO A 70 10.46 10.29 0.61
N LEU A 71 10.72 11.05 -0.47
CA LEU A 71 11.23 10.49 -1.75
C LEU A 71 12.62 9.84 -1.60
N PRO A 72 12.97 8.80 -2.40
CA PRO A 72 14.32 8.24 -2.38
C PRO A 72 15.34 9.34 -2.73
N GLY A 73 16.34 9.54 -1.86
CA GLY A 73 17.39 10.55 -2.05
C GLY A 73 17.16 11.88 -1.34
N ALA A 74 15.98 12.12 -0.76
CA ALA A 74 15.79 13.22 0.17
C ALA A 74 16.38 12.82 1.54
N ARG A 75 17.63 13.19 1.83
CA ARG A 75 18.14 13.13 3.20
C ARG A 75 17.31 14.10 4.04
N SER A 76 16.57 13.61 5.02
CA SER A 76 15.91 14.46 6.01
C SER A 76 16.98 15.27 6.75
N THR A 77 16.97 16.59 6.59
CA THR A 77 17.92 17.52 7.20
C THR A 77 17.66 17.77 8.70
N HIS A 78 17.06 16.82 9.40
CA HIS A 78 16.53 17.04 10.76
C HIS A 78 17.24 16.26 11.88
N ASP A 79 18.49 15.82 11.66
CA ASP A 79 19.28 15.16 12.71
C ASP A 79 20.73 15.69 12.81
N ILE A 80 20.88 17.02 12.82
CA ILE A 80 22.08 17.65 13.36
C ILE A 80 21.79 18.09 14.79
N GLY A 81 21.89 17.15 15.74
CA GLY A 81 22.08 17.48 17.15
C GLY A 81 23.35 18.33 17.31
N PRO A 82 23.41 19.24 18.31
CA PRO A 82 24.53 20.16 18.44
C PRO A 82 25.80 19.36 18.73
N ALA A 83 26.76 19.42 17.81
CA ALA A 83 28.12 18.97 18.04
C ALA A 83 28.72 19.86 19.14
N ALA A 84 28.65 19.39 20.38
CA ALA A 84 29.42 19.93 21.49
C ALA A 84 30.90 19.66 21.23
N ILE A 85 31.61 20.65 20.70
CA ILE A 85 33.07 20.67 20.74
C ILE A 85 33.44 21.51 21.96
N ARG A 86 33.74 20.81 23.06
CA ARG A 86 34.47 21.35 24.21
C ARG A 86 35.90 20.82 24.16
N SER A 87 36.82 21.75 24.43
CA SER A 87 38.26 21.61 24.67
C SER A 87 39.16 21.55 23.44
#